data_AF-A0A833E3F9-F1
#
_entry.id   AF-A0A833E3F9-F1
#
_cell.length_a   1.000
_cell.length_b   1.000
_cell.length_c   1.000
_cell.angle_alpha   90.00
_cell.angle_beta   90.00
_cell.angle_gamma   90.00
#
_symmetry.space_group_name_H-M   'P 1'
#
loop_
_entity.id
_entity.type
_entity.pdbx_description
1 polymer ?
#
loop_
_entity_poly.entity_id
_entity_poly.type
_entity_poly.pdbx_seq_one_letter_code
_entity_poly.pdbx_strand_id
1 'polypeptide(L)'
;MNQIPEFSVILWFLMVIACITIPPRIMRWFGEKVLQKDVSEKKKIYDLMKIELLCVSSSMTYIIITILLGMLDRAYNILNSLLLPKIIKALLFIFIIVSPMLISIFLVTYEAVKLGTKITKGKIEKKDVFGELAQVLGPMFVFIFIWIILILSLPESLTSKWWFSFVLFSILVLIFFTIYPTIFIKIGPTYKLDPKLKEEILKFCSEYGVKVKDVVVKGKPEHEGANAMITGIIPNYRYIILTPTLLRDFDKEEIKAIVAHEIGHIKGKHLWINAFAAISWFLFWLGIVYGASNIGIDISSSPLTFFVILSFAVLFWNLGIESWIIRRNEFKADEFAARICGKEVTVRALKKLAEINLVPEKTGKWFEVISMHPSIENRIKHLQRL
;
A
#
# COMPACT_ATOMS: atom_id res chain seq x y z
N MET A 1 -16.80 37.32 0.02
CA MET A 1 -16.19 36.37 0.97
C MET A 1 -17.29 35.92 1.93
N ASN A 2 -17.88 34.75 1.71
CA ASN A 2 -18.81 34.20 2.69
C ASN A 2 -17.98 33.81 3.93
N GLN A 3 -18.20 34.51 5.05
CA GLN A 3 -17.59 34.14 6.31
C GLN A 3 -18.07 32.73 6.66
N ILE A 4 -17.15 31.77 6.66
CA ILE A 4 -17.46 30.42 7.14
C ILE A 4 -17.84 30.55 8.63
N PRO A 5 -19.03 30.10 9.04
CA PRO A 5 -19.53 30.28 10.40
C PRO A 5 -18.53 29.78 11.44
N GLU A 6 -18.42 30.46 12.59
CA GLU A 6 -17.60 30.00 13.72
C GLU A 6 -17.95 28.57 14.13
N PHE A 7 -19.24 28.22 14.04
CA PHE A 7 -19.73 26.86 14.24
C PHE A 7 -19.04 25.82 13.35
N SER A 8 -18.75 26.12 12.09
CA SER A 8 -18.06 25.20 11.17
C SER A 8 -16.62 24.92 11.58
N VAL A 9 -15.94 25.88 12.24
CA VAL A 9 -14.58 25.71 12.76
C VAL A 9 -14.59 24.80 13.98
N ILE A 10 -15.50 25.06 14.92
CA ILE A 10 -15.68 24.24 16.11
C ILE A 10 -16.01 22.80 15.68
N LEU A 11 -16.96 22.65 14.75
CA LEU A 11 -17.34 21.36 14.19
C LEU A 11 -16.14 20.67 13.52
N TRP A 12 -15.34 21.37 12.73
CA TRP A 12 -14.15 20.78 12.11
C TRP A 12 -13.11 20.33 13.14
N PHE A 13 -12.85 21.11 14.18
CA PHE A 13 -11.94 20.72 15.24
C PHE A 13 -12.45 19.48 16.00
N LEU A 14 -13.75 19.42 16.29
CA LEU A 14 -14.40 18.23 16.82
C LEU A 14 -14.25 17.04 15.87
N MET A 15 -14.34 17.26 14.56
CA MET A 15 -14.15 16.21 13.55
C MET A 15 -12.70 15.73 13.44
N VAL A 16 -11.71 16.60 13.62
CA VAL A 16 -10.29 16.22 13.73
C VAL A 16 -10.09 15.31 14.94
N ILE A 17 -10.60 15.72 16.10
CA ILE A 17 -10.53 14.92 17.33
C ILE A 17 -11.26 13.58 17.12
N ALA A 18 -12.45 13.61 16.53
CA ALA A 18 -13.24 12.41 16.24
C ALA A 18 -12.50 11.46 15.29
N CYS A 19 -11.90 11.98 14.21
CA CYS A 19 -11.09 11.22 13.26
C CYS A 19 -9.95 10.49 13.97
N ILE A 20 -9.21 11.19 14.85
CA ILE A 20 -8.05 10.62 15.55
C ILE A 20 -8.47 9.63 16.65
N THR A 21 -9.59 9.86 17.33
CA THR A 21 -9.92 9.13 18.57
C THR A 21 -10.98 8.04 18.41
N ILE A 22 -11.97 8.20 17.52
CA ILE A 22 -13.09 7.26 17.40
C ILE A 22 -12.67 5.95 16.73
N PRO A 23 -12.04 5.93 15.53
CA PRO A 23 -11.69 4.67 14.87
C PRO A 23 -10.80 3.75 15.73
N PRO A 24 -9.74 4.23 16.41
CA PRO A 24 -8.95 3.36 17.28
C PRO A 24 -9.74 2.80 18.48
N ARG A 25 -10.67 3.59 19.04
CA ARG A 25 -11.55 3.12 20.14
C ARG A 25 -12.53 2.06 19.67
N ILE A 26 -13.11 2.24 18.48
CA ILE A 26 -13.96 1.23 17.83
C ILE A 26 -13.16 -0.05 17.59
N MET A 27 -11.94 0.05 17.04
CA MET A 27 -11.05 -1.08 16.82
C MET A 27 -10.79 -1.85 18.11
N ARG A 28 -10.45 -1.14 19.20
CA ARG A 28 -10.25 -1.75 20.52
C ARG A 28 -11.51 -2.44 21.03
N TRP A 29 -12.65 -1.75 21.04
CA TRP A 29 -13.89 -2.26 21.65
C TRP A 29 -14.45 -3.49 20.93
N PHE A 30 -14.57 -3.44 19.59
CA PHE A 30 -15.01 -4.61 18.83
C PHE A 30 -13.95 -5.72 18.83
N GLY A 31 -12.68 -5.35 18.82
CA GLY A 31 -11.59 -6.31 18.86
C GLY A 31 -11.54 -7.12 20.16
N GLU A 32 -11.82 -6.49 21.30
CA GLU A 32 -11.98 -7.19 22.59
C GLU A 32 -13.15 -8.17 22.57
N LYS A 33 -14.26 -7.83 21.93
CA LYS A 33 -15.37 -8.78 21.72
C LYS A 33 -14.97 -9.95 20.82
N VAL A 34 -14.16 -9.71 19.79
CA VAL A 34 -13.63 -10.78 18.92
C VAL A 34 -12.73 -11.74 19.70
N LEU A 35 -11.91 -11.25 20.63
CA LEU A 35 -11.07 -12.09 21.49
C LEU A 35 -11.90 -13.10 22.30
N GLN A 36 -13.07 -12.68 22.78
CA GLN A 36 -13.96 -13.49 23.63
C GLN A 36 -14.78 -14.54 22.86
N LYS A 37 -14.88 -14.45 21.52
CA LYS A 37 -15.63 -15.43 20.73
C LYS A 37 -15.00 -16.82 20.84
N ASP A 38 -15.82 -17.86 20.95
CA ASP A 38 -15.36 -19.25 20.85
C ASP A 38 -15.33 -19.70 19.38
N VAL A 39 -14.30 -19.24 18.66
CA VAL A 39 -14.05 -19.55 17.24
C VAL A 39 -12.55 -19.70 17.01
N SER A 40 -12.16 -20.30 15.88
CA SER A 40 -10.75 -20.49 15.53
C SER A 40 -9.95 -19.18 15.48
N GLU A 41 -8.65 -19.24 15.74
CA GLU A 41 -7.73 -18.09 15.69
C GLU A 41 -7.80 -17.39 14.32
N LYS A 42 -7.79 -18.17 13.23
CA LYS A 42 -7.98 -17.71 11.84
C LYS A 42 -9.26 -16.88 11.66
N LYS A 43 -10.36 -17.32 12.27
CA LYS A 43 -11.64 -16.61 12.22
C LYS A 43 -11.60 -15.31 13.02
N LYS A 44 -10.92 -15.29 14.17
CA LYS A 44 -10.73 -14.07 14.97
C LYS A 44 -9.89 -13.05 14.23
N ILE A 45 -8.76 -13.45 13.63
CA ILE A 45 -7.92 -12.57 12.82
C ILE A 45 -8.71 -11.99 11.65
N TYR A 46 -9.46 -12.81 10.92
CA TYR A 46 -10.30 -12.31 9.83
C TYR A 46 -11.37 -11.31 10.31
N ASP A 47 -12.01 -11.57 11.45
CA ASP A 47 -12.97 -10.62 12.02
C ASP A 47 -12.28 -9.31 12.44
N LEU A 48 -11.06 -9.36 13.00
CA LEU A 48 -10.25 -8.16 13.28
C LEU A 48 -9.90 -7.39 12.01
N MET A 49 -9.45 -8.07 10.95
CA MET A 49 -9.08 -7.42 9.67
C MET A 49 -10.26 -6.65 9.07
N LYS A 50 -11.49 -7.15 9.19
CA LYS A 50 -12.69 -6.42 8.74
C LYS A 50 -12.95 -5.16 9.56
N ILE A 51 -12.76 -5.23 10.88
CA ILE A 51 -12.95 -4.07 11.76
C ILE A 51 -11.86 -3.04 11.49
N GLU A 52 -10.60 -3.47 11.36
CA GLU A 52 -9.47 -2.62 11.00
C GLU A 52 -9.75 -1.90 9.68
N LEU A 53 -10.15 -2.65 8.65
CA LEU A 53 -10.47 -2.10 7.34
C LEU A 53 -11.59 -1.05 7.39
N LEU A 54 -12.64 -1.31 8.17
CA LEU A 54 -13.73 -0.36 8.38
C LEU A 54 -13.24 0.91 9.10
N CYS A 55 -12.38 0.78 10.12
CA CYS A 55 -11.84 1.89 10.88
C CYS A 55 -10.84 2.73 10.06
N VAL A 56 -9.99 2.09 9.25
CA VAL A 56 -9.11 2.78 8.30
C VAL A 56 -9.95 3.51 7.25
N SER A 57 -10.98 2.86 6.69
CA SER A 57 -11.88 3.48 5.71
C SER A 57 -12.66 4.66 6.31
N SER A 58 -13.12 4.56 7.56
CA SER A 58 -13.79 5.67 8.24
C SER A 58 -12.86 6.82 8.57
N SER A 59 -11.56 6.57 8.75
CA SER A 59 -10.55 7.63 8.91
C SER A 59 -10.43 8.49 7.64
N MET A 60 -10.69 7.91 6.47
CA MET A 60 -10.68 8.63 5.18
C MET A 60 -11.87 9.58 5.02
N THR A 61 -13.00 9.32 5.69
CA THR A 61 -14.21 10.16 5.56
C THR A 61 -14.01 11.54 6.19
N TYR A 62 -13.02 11.70 7.08
CA TYR A 62 -12.60 13.00 7.60
C TYR A 62 -12.23 13.98 6.48
N ILE A 63 -11.55 13.51 5.43
CA ILE A 63 -11.19 14.34 4.28
C ILE A 63 -12.47 14.85 3.60
N ILE A 64 -13.44 13.97 3.38
CA ILE A 64 -14.74 14.32 2.78
C ILE A 64 -15.48 15.35 3.63
N ILE A 65 -15.50 15.21 4.95
CA ILE A 65 -16.17 16.17 5.84
C ILE A 65 -15.43 17.52 5.86
N THR A 66 -14.09 17.49 5.87
CA THR A 66 -13.25 18.71 5.77
C THR A 66 -13.51 19.47 4.47
N ILE A 67 -13.67 18.73 3.37
CA ILE A 67 -14.09 19.23 2.06
C ILE A 67 -15.49 19.89 2.17
N LEU A 68 -16.50 19.16 2.64
CA LEU A 68 -17.89 19.64 2.71
C LEU A 68 -18.08 20.87 3.61
N LEU A 69 -17.27 21.02 4.66
CA LEU A 69 -17.30 22.18 5.55
C LEU A 69 -16.56 23.41 5.01
N GLY A 70 -15.95 23.34 3.82
CA GLY A 70 -15.17 24.44 3.23
C GLY A 70 -13.88 24.76 4.01
N MET A 71 -13.41 23.83 4.83
CA MET A 71 -12.25 24.04 5.71
C MET A 71 -10.94 24.10 4.95
N LEU A 72 -10.89 23.49 3.78
CA LEU A 72 -9.73 23.55 2.89
C LEU A 72 -9.50 24.98 2.39
N ASP A 73 -10.55 25.67 1.95
CA ASP A 73 -10.46 27.06 1.48
C ASP A 73 -10.05 27.99 2.63
N ARG A 74 -10.58 27.74 3.83
CA ARG A 74 -10.18 28.48 5.05
C ARG A 74 -8.71 28.28 5.37
N ALA A 75 -8.23 27.04 5.40
CA ALA A 75 -6.83 26.72 5.66
C ALA A 75 -5.91 27.36 4.62
N TYR A 76 -6.28 27.29 3.34
CA TYR A 76 -5.56 27.94 2.25
C TYR A 76 -5.47 29.46 2.44
N ASN A 77 -6.58 30.13 2.76
CA ASN A 77 -6.62 31.57 2.97
C ASN A 77 -5.78 32.01 4.19
N ILE A 78 -5.83 31.25 5.30
CA ILE A 78 -4.99 31.50 6.48
C ILE A 78 -3.52 31.33 6.14
N LEU A 79 -3.12 30.24 5.47
CA LEU A 79 -1.73 30.03 5.10
C LEU A 79 -1.23 31.11 4.13
N ASN A 80 -2.10 31.60 3.25
CA ASN A 80 -1.77 32.65 2.32
C ASN A 80 -1.55 34.01 2.98
N SER A 81 -2.23 34.31 4.09
CA SER A 81 -2.01 35.55 4.84
C SER A 81 -0.69 35.57 5.62
N LEU A 82 -0.08 34.41 5.87
CA LEU A 82 1.23 34.32 6.51
C LEU A 82 2.37 34.72 5.56
N LEU A 83 3.38 35.42 6.08
CA LEU A 83 4.62 35.77 5.35
C LEU A 83 5.60 34.59 5.31
N LEU A 84 5.16 33.49 4.71
CA LEU A 84 5.97 32.27 4.54
C LEU A 84 6.31 32.02 3.05
N PRO A 85 7.45 31.37 2.76
CA PRO A 85 7.74 30.88 1.41
C PRO A 85 6.63 29.96 0.87
N LYS A 86 6.35 30.03 -0.44
CA LYS A 86 5.30 29.22 -1.11
C LYS A 86 5.40 27.73 -0.77
N ILE A 87 6.63 27.22 -0.71
CA ILE A 87 6.87 25.82 -0.38
C ILE A 87 6.45 25.44 1.04
N ILE A 88 6.74 26.30 2.02
CA ILE A 88 6.35 26.05 3.40
C ILE A 88 4.83 26.08 3.52
N LYS A 89 4.15 27.02 2.85
CA LYS A 89 2.67 27.07 2.80
C LYS A 89 2.08 25.78 2.24
N ALA A 90 2.60 25.28 1.12
CA ALA A 90 2.14 24.04 0.50
C ALA A 90 2.32 22.82 1.43
N LEU A 91 3.47 22.72 2.10
CA LEU A 91 3.77 21.63 3.01
C LEU A 91 2.88 21.66 4.26
N LEU A 92 2.67 22.84 4.84
CA LEU A 92 1.75 23.02 5.96
C LEU A 92 0.31 22.68 5.57
N PHE A 93 -0.12 23.07 4.37
CA PHE A 93 -1.46 22.74 3.88
C PHE A 93 -1.67 21.22 3.79
N ILE A 94 -0.72 20.50 3.16
CA ILE A 94 -0.77 19.03 3.08
C ILE A 94 -0.73 18.42 4.48
N PHE A 95 0.15 18.91 5.37
CA PHE A 95 0.28 18.41 6.72
C PHE A 95 -1.03 18.54 7.52
N ILE A 96 -1.68 19.71 7.47
CA ILE A 96 -2.95 19.97 8.17
C ILE A 96 -4.05 19.01 7.73
N ILE A 97 -4.12 18.70 6.43
CA ILE A 97 -5.18 17.86 5.85
C ILE A 97 -4.91 16.37 6.09
N VAL A 98 -3.65 15.95 5.91
CA VAL A 98 -3.31 14.52 5.84
C VAL A 98 -2.95 13.96 7.21
N SER A 99 -2.38 14.76 8.12
CA SER A 99 -1.90 14.26 9.42
C SER A 99 -2.98 13.66 10.32
N PRO A 100 -4.21 14.21 10.47
CA PRO A 100 -5.22 13.58 11.33
C PRO A 100 -5.59 12.17 10.86
N MET A 101 -5.73 12.01 9.55
CA MET A 101 -6.00 10.74 8.91
C MET A 101 -4.85 9.74 9.14
N LEU A 102 -3.60 10.14 8.92
CA LEU A 102 -2.43 9.28 9.13
C LEU A 102 -2.27 8.86 10.60
N ILE A 103 -2.48 9.79 11.54
CA ILE A 103 -2.45 9.49 12.98
C ILE A 103 -3.55 8.47 13.32
N SER A 104 -4.75 8.65 12.78
CA SER A 104 -5.85 7.70 13.00
C SER A 104 -5.52 6.31 12.46
N ILE A 105 -5.04 6.19 11.22
CA ILE A 105 -4.61 4.92 10.63
C ILE A 105 -3.55 4.25 11.50
N PHE A 106 -2.53 5.00 11.91
CA PHE A 106 -1.47 4.49 12.78
C PHE A 106 -2.05 3.92 14.09
N LEU A 107 -2.92 4.66 14.76
CA LEU A 107 -3.53 4.23 16.02
C LEU A 107 -4.46 3.03 15.84
N VAL A 108 -5.23 2.98 14.75
CA VAL A 108 -6.08 1.83 14.39
C VAL A 108 -5.21 0.59 14.18
N THR A 109 -4.19 0.67 13.34
CA THR A 109 -3.29 -0.46 13.06
C THR A 109 -2.51 -0.87 14.30
N TYR A 110 -2.12 0.08 15.16
CA TYR A 110 -1.50 -0.23 16.45
C TYR A 110 -2.41 -1.07 17.36
N GLU A 111 -3.68 -0.68 17.50
CA GLU A 111 -4.64 -1.47 18.27
C GLU A 111 -4.92 -2.82 17.60
N ALA A 112 -5.03 -2.86 16.27
CA ALA A 112 -5.23 -4.09 15.50
C ALA A 112 -4.10 -5.10 15.73
N VAL A 113 -2.84 -4.66 15.61
CA VAL A 113 -1.66 -5.48 15.87
C VAL A 113 -1.64 -5.94 17.33
N LYS A 114 -1.87 -5.05 18.29
CA LYS A 114 -1.91 -5.39 19.72
C LYS A 114 -2.97 -6.46 20.06
N LEU A 115 -4.13 -6.42 19.39
CA LEU A 115 -5.18 -7.42 19.54
C LEU A 115 -4.81 -8.73 18.82
N GLY A 116 -4.22 -8.65 17.63
CA GLY A 116 -3.70 -9.79 16.88
C GLY A 116 -2.62 -10.57 17.65
N THR A 117 -1.70 -9.87 18.33
CA THR A 117 -0.69 -10.52 19.19
C THR A 117 -1.33 -11.27 20.35
N LYS A 118 -2.48 -10.82 20.86
CA LYS A 118 -3.22 -11.56 21.92
C LYS A 118 -3.86 -12.82 21.38
N ILE A 119 -4.45 -12.79 20.18
CA ILE A 119 -5.05 -13.97 19.53
C ILE A 119 -3.99 -15.04 19.32
N THR A 120 -2.83 -14.63 18.82
CA THR A 120 -1.72 -15.53 18.53
C THR A 120 -0.93 -15.90 19.78
N LYS A 121 -1.33 -15.47 20.98
CA LYS A 121 -0.64 -15.74 22.26
C LYS A 121 0.83 -15.31 22.27
N GLY A 122 1.14 -14.20 21.60
CA GLY A 122 2.49 -13.65 21.52
C GLY A 122 3.43 -14.39 20.58
N LYS A 123 2.92 -15.41 19.87
CA LYS A 123 3.62 -16.07 18.78
C LYS A 123 4.04 -15.03 17.72
N ILE A 124 3.15 -14.11 17.35
CA ILE A 124 3.52 -12.89 16.61
C ILE A 124 3.94 -11.80 17.61
N GLU A 125 5.22 -11.41 17.62
CA GLU A 125 5.77 -10.34 18.47
C GLU A 125 5.04 -9.00 18.21
N LYS A 126 5.06 -8.06 19.18
CA LYS A 126 4.61 -6.68 18.96
C LYS A 126 5.42 -6.07 17.81
N LYS A 127 4.77 -6.01 16.64
CA LYS A 127 5.31 -5.39 15.44
C LYS A 127 5.66 -3.93 15.75
N ASP A 128 6.82 -3.46 15.29
CA ASP A 128 7.12 -2.02 15.25
C ASP A 128 6.24 -1.37 14.17
N VAL A 129 4.98 -1.11 14.52
CA VAL A 129 3.98 -0.55 13.60
C VAL A 129 4.47 0.77 13.01
N PHE A 130 5.15 1.59 13.82
CA PHE A 130 5.67 2.86 13.36
C PHE A 130 6.79 2.65 12.33
N GLY A 131 7.77 1.81 12.65
CA GLY A 131 8.89 1.52 11.76
C GLY A 131 8.44 0.93 10.42
N GLU A 132 7.43 0.06 10.42
CA GLU A 132 6.90 -0.51 9.18
C GLU A 132 6.10 0.49 8.35
N LEU A 133 5.24 1.28 9.00
CA LEU A 133 4.49 2.32 8.31
C LEU A 133 5.44 3.37 7.73
N ALA A 134 6.49 3.74 8.47
CA ALA A 134 7.53 4.65 8.01
C ALA A 134 8.35 4.08 6.84
N GLN A 135 8.64 2.77 6.84
CA GLN A 135 9.34 2.10 5.72
C GLN A 135 8.52 2.10 4.43
N VAL A 136 7.19 1.99 4.53
CA VAL A 136 6.28 1.98 3.37
C VAL A 136 5.95 3.41 2.92
N LEU A 137 5.45 4.25 3.82
CA LEU A 137 4.97 5.59 3.48
C LEU A 137 6.08 6.63 3.38
N GLY A 138 7.15 6.50 4.17
CA GLY A 138 8.25 7.48 4.22
C GLY A 138 8.86 7.73 2.84
N PRO A 139 9.29 6.69 2.10
CA PRO A 139 9.79 6.86 0.74
C PRO A 139 8.78 7.50 -0.21
N MET A 140 7.49 7.16 -0.10
CA MET A 140 6.46 7.81 -0.91
C MET A 140 6.38 9.32 -0.64
N PHE A 141 6.39 9.72 0.63
CA PHE A 141 6.42 11.14 1.01
C PHE A 141 7.68 11.86 0.54
N VAL A 142 8.85 11.21 0.61
CA VAL A 142 10.10 11.80 0.10
C VAL A 142 10.02 12.07 -1.40
N PHE A 143 9.50 11.14 -2.19
CA PHE A 143 9.36 11.33 -3.65
C PHE A 143 8.33 12.40 -3.99
N ILE A 144 7.19 12.44 -3.29
CA ILE A 144 6.18 13.51 -3.44
C ILE A 144 6.78 14.86 -3.05
N PHE A 145 7.56 14.92 -1.98
CA PHE A 145 8.23 16.12 -1.51
C PHE A 145 9.24 16.65 -2.54
N ILE A 146 10.06 15.77 -3.11
CA ILE A 146 10.98 16.11 -4.21
C ILE A 146 10.18 16.67 -5.40
N TRP A 147 9.09 16.02 -5.79
CA TRP A 147 8.25 16.49 -6.89
C TRP A 147 7.69 17.90 -6.61
N ILE A 148 7.16 18.15 -5.42
CA ILE A 148 6.64 19.47 -5.01
C ILE A 148 7.75 20.54 -5.05
N ILE A 149 8.94 20.24 -4.50
CA ILE A 149 10.08 21.16 -4.57
C ILE A 149 10.38 21.53 -6.02
N LEU A 150 10.53 20.53 -6.89
CA LEU A 150 10.89 20.77 -8.28
C LEU A 150 9.83 21.59 -9.03
N ILE A 151 8.55 21.30 -8.81
CA ILE A 151 7.45 22.07 -9.43
C ILE A 151 7.40 23.52 -8.91
N LEU A 152 7.70 23.75 -7.63
CA LEU A 152 7.65 25.10 -7.05
C LEU A 152 8.93 25.93 -7.26
N SER A 153 10.07 25.29 -7.49
CA SER A 153 11.37 25.95 -7.65
C SER A 153 11.76 26.20 -9.11
N LEU A 154 11.19 25.48 -10.07
CA LEU A 154 11.49 25.65 -11.48
C LEU A 154 10.64 26.76 -12.14
N PRO A 155 11.09 27.35 -13.27
CA PRO A 155 10.37 28.43 -13.95
C PRO A 155 8.94 28.03 -14.36
N GLU A 156 8.00 28.94 -14.15
CA GLU A 156 6.58 28.73 -14.47
C GLU A 156 6.34 28.46 -15.96
N SER A 157 7.17 29.03 -16.85
CA SER A 157 7.15 28.75 -18.28
C SER A 157 7.36 27.27 -18.64
N LEU A 158 7.94 26.50 -17.71
CA LEU A 158 8.15 25.07 -17.84
C LEU A 158 7.09 24.30 -17.04
N THR A 159 6.87 24.65 -15.78
CA THR A 159 6.00 23.89 -14.85
C THR A 159 4.51 24.05 -15.13
N SER A 160 4.10 25.10 -15.84
CA SER A 160 2.72 25.27 -16.36
C SER A 160 2.37 24.27 -17.47
N LYS A 161 3.37 23.68 -18.14
CA LYS A 161 3.13 22.74 -19.23
C LYS A 161 2.80 21.35 -18.68
N TRP A 162 1.63 20.81 -19.03
CA TRP A 162 1.18 19.50 -18.57
C TRP A 162 2.21 18.38 -18.85
N TRP A 163 2.86 18.42 -20.03
CA TRP A 163 3.83 17.39 -20.42
C TRP A 163 5.08 17.42 -19.54
N PHE A 164 5.47 18.60 -19.04
CA PHE A 164 6.63 18.70 -18.16
C PHE A 164 6.34 18.02 -16.82
N SER A 165 5.18 18.34 -16.22
CA SER A 165 4.72 17.69 -14.99
C SER A 165 4.59 16.18 -15.17
N PHE A 166 4.07 15.72 -16.33
CA PHE A 166 3.97 14.31 -16.67
C PHE A 166 5.33 13.62 -16.80
N VAL A 167 6.28 14.20 -17.54
CA VAL A 167 7.62 13.65 -17.72
C VAL A 167 8.37 13.61 -16.39
N LEU A 168 8.32 14.70 -15.60
CA LEU A 168 8.95 14.77 -14.30
C LEU A 168 8.41 13.69 -13.35
N PHE A 169 7.09 13.57 -13.25
CA PHE A 169 6.44 12.53 -12.45
C PHE A 169 6.86 11.13 -12.91
N SER A 170 6.88 10.89 -14.22
CA SER A 170 7.27 9.61 -14.80
C SER A 170 8.70 9.22 -14.45
N ILE A 171 9.64 10.17 -14.55
CA ILE A 171 11.04 9.97 -14.14
C ILE A 171 11.11 9.60 -12.65
N LEU A 172 10.41 10.34 -11.78
CA LEU A 172 10.41 10.06 -10.35
C LEU A 172 9.82 8.68 -10.02
N VAL A 173 8.75 8.26 -10.70
CA VAL A 173 8.19 6.91 -10.55
C VAL A 173 9.21 5.85 -10.97
N LEU A 174 9.87 6.00 -12.12
CA LEU A 174 10.87 5.04 -12.58
C LEU A 174 12.08 4.97 -11.64
N ILE A 175 12.51 6.12 -11.10
CA ILE A 175 13.54 6.19 -10.06
C ILE A 175 13.06 5.47 -8.79
N PHE A 176 11.82 5.70 -8.35
CA PHE A 176 11.25 5.03 -7.18
C PHE A 176 11.29 3.51 -7.34
N PHE A 177 10.69 2.97 -8.41
CA PHE A 177 10.65 1.52 -8.66
C PHE A 177 12.03 0.89 -8.88
N THR A 178 13.05 1.69 -9.20
CA THR A 178 14.45 1.24 -9.34
C THR A 178 15.20 1.29 -8.01
N ILE A 179 15.11 2.40 -7.26
CA ILE A 179 15.97 2.67 -6.10
C ILE A 179 15.36 2.17 -4.79
N TYR A 180 14.02 2.25 -4.65
CA TYR A 180 13.31 1.84 -3.44
C TYR A 180 13.68 0.42 -2.95
N PRO A 181 13.81 -0.62 -3.81
CA PRO A 181 14.27 -1.95 -3.38
C PRO A 181 15.58 -1.93 -2.58
N THR A 182 16.54 -1.11 -3.01
CA THR A 182 17.84 -1.00 -2.35
C THR A 182 17.73 -0.28 -1.01
N ILE A 183 16.90 0.76 -0.94
CA ILE A 183 16.59 1.46 0.31
C ILE A 183 15.91 0.49 1.29
N PHE A 184 14.88 -0.21 0.82
CA PHE A 184 14.10 -1.15 1.61
C PHE A 184 14.97 -2.25 2.24
N ILE A 185 15.98 -2.75 1.54
CA ILE A 185 16.86 -3.80 2.07
C ILE A 185 17.87 -3.27 3.09
N LYS A 186 18.30 -2.01 2.94
CA LYS A 186 19.23 -1.36 3.88
C LYS A 186 18.56 -0.92 5.18
N ILE A 187 17.24 -0.76 5.19
CA ILE A 187 16.50 -0.34 6.38
C ILE A 187 16.00 -1.56 7.14
N GLY A 188 16.33 -1.65 8.43
CA GLY A 188 15.87 -2.73 9.31
C GLY A 188 16.74 -4.00 9.23
N PRO A 189 16.34 -5.06 9.97
CA PRO A 189 17.16 -6.26 10.10
C PRO A 189 17.14 -7.11 8.82
N THR A 190 18.33 -7.31 8.26
CA THR A 190 18.58 -8.14 7.08
C THR A 190 19.73 -9.10 7.38
N TYR A 191 19.54 -10.37 7.05
CA TYR A 191 20.48 -11.46 7.29
C TYR A 191 20.91 -12.11 5.98
N LYS A 192 22.12 -12.67 5.97
CA LYS A 192 22.59 -13.48 4.85
C LYS A 192 21.91 -14.84 4.88
N LEU A 193 21.43 -15.26 3.71
CA LEU A 193 20.92 -16.61 3.49
C LEU A 193 22.10 -17.61 3.51
N ASP A 194 21.82 -18.86 3.89
CA ASP A 194 22.76 -19.97 3.71
C ASP A 194 23.33 -19.98 2.28
N PRO A 195 24.67 -20.06 2.10
CA PRO A 195 25.28 -19.93 0.78
C PRO A 195 24.80 -20.96 -0.24
N LYS A 196 24.55 -22.21 0.19
CA LYS A 196 24.10 -23.29 -0.70
C LYS A 196 22.67 -23.06 -1.16
N LEU A 197 21.76 -22.74 -0.22
CA LEU A 197 20.37 -22.43 -0.57
C LEU A 197 20.28 -21.17 -1.45
N LYS A 198 21.10 -20.16 -1.16
CA LYS A 198 21.22 -18.96 -1.99
C LYS A 198 21.62 -19.31 -3.42
N GLU A 199 22.63 -20.14 -3.60
CA GLU A 199 23.08 -20.60 -4.91
C GLU A 199 21.98 -21.39 -5.64
N GLU A 200 21.30 -22.31 -4.94
CA GLU A 200 20.16 -23.06 -5.47
C GLU A 200 19.06 -22.12 -6.01
N ILE A 201 18.69 -21.08 -5.25
CA ILE A 201 17.68 -20.09 -5.66
C ILE A 201 18.18 -19.24 -6.84
N LEU A 202 19.43 -18.75 -6.80
CA LEU A 202 20.00 -17.95 -7.89
C LEU A 202 20.10 -18.75 -9.19
N LYS A 203 20.47 -20.03 -9.10
CA LYS A 203 20.47 -20.94 -10.24
C LYS A 203 19.06 -21.14 -10.79
N PHE A 204 18.08 -21.39 -9.92
CA PHE A 204 16.68 -21.53 -10.32
C PHE A 204 16.16 -20.25 -11.02
N CYS A 205 16.44 -19.06 -10.49
CA CYS A 205 16.10 -17.81 -11.17
C CYS A 205 16.75 -17.71 -12.55
N SER A 206 18.03 -18.10 -12.66
CA SER A 206 18.79 -18.04 -13.91
C SER A 206 18.31 -19.03 -14.96
N GLU A 207 17.87 -20.23 -14.56
CA GLU A 207 17.25 -21.24 -15.44
C GLU A 207 16.01 -20.66 -16.15
N TYR A 208 15.24 -19.85 -15.43
CA TYR A 208 14.12 -19.11 -16.01
C TYR A 208 14.52 -17.71 -16.48
N GLY A 209 15.81 -17.41 -16.72
CA GLY A 209 16.25 -16.12 -17.29
C GLY A 209 15.86 -14.89 -16.46
N VAL A 210 15.70 -15.03 -15.14
CA VAL A 210 15.49 -13.93 -14.20
C VAL A 210 16.80 -13.63 -13.49
N LYS A 211 17.36 -12.46 -13.77
CA LYS A 211 18.53 -11.94 -13.07
C LYS A 211 18.07 -11.14 -11.84
N VAL A 212 18.65 -11.45 -10.70
CA VAL A 212 18.49 -10.72 -9.43
C VAL A 212 19.87 -10.35 -8.91
N LYS A 213 19.97 -9.20 -8.23
CA LYS A 213 21.20 -8.73 -7.62
C LYS A 213 21.58 -9.58 -6.41
N ASP A 214 20.59 -9.89 -5.57
CA ASP A 214 20.81 -10.69 -4.37
C ASP A 214 19.52 -11.36 -3.86
N VAL A 215 19.70 -12.39 -3.04
CA VAL A 215 18.66 -13.07 -2.25
C VAL A 215 18.98 -12.83 -0.78
N VAL A 216 18.07 -12.16 -0.07
CA VAL A 216 18.27 -11.73 1.32
C VAL A 216 17.16 -12.24 2.22
N VAL A 217 17.49 -12.44 3.50
CA VAL A 217 16.50 -12.76 4.53
C VAL A 217 16.17 -11.49 5.30
N LYS A 218 14.90 -11.10 5.36
CA LYS A 218 14.46 -9.88 6.06
C LYS A 218 13.46 -10.22 7.16
N GLY A 219 13.59 -9.53 8.29
CA GLY A 219 12.75 -9.75 9.47
C GLY A 219 13.51 -10.52 10.55
N LYS A 220 13.08 -10.36 11.80
CA LYS A 220 13.74 -10.98 12.96
C LYS A 220 13.63 -12.51 12.93
N PRO A 221 14.59 -13.26 13.50
CA PRO A 221 14.52 -14.73 13.56
C PRO A 221 13.26 -15.26 14.25
N GLU A 222 12.74 -14.53 15.24
CA GLU A 222 11.52 -14.87 15.97
C GLU A 222 10.24 -14.49 15.21
N HIS A 223 10.36 -13.90 14.00
CA HIS A 223 9.21 -13.59 13.18
C HIS A 223 8.48 -14.88 12.79
N GLU A 224 7.16 -14.81 12.78
CA GLU A 224 6.29 -15.94 12.43
C GLU A 224 5.50 -15.75 11.15
N GLY A 225 5.59 -14.58 10.52
CA GLY A 225 5.00 -14.37 9.20
C GLY A 225 5.86 -15.02 8.12
N ALA A 226 5.30 -15.96 7.37
CA ALA A 226 5.95 -16.50 6.19
C ALA A 226 5.69 -15.57 4.99
N ASN A 227 6.74 -15.09 4.35
CA ASN A 227 6.59 -14.29 3.13
C ASN A 227 7.81 -14.43 2.22
N ALA A 228 7.56 -14.27 0.92
CA ALA A 228 8.57 -14.05 -0.10
C ALA A 228 8.15 -12.83 -0.93
N MET A 229 9.11 -12.08 -1.43
CA MET A 229 8.83 -10.95 -2.31
C MET A 229 9.99 -10.75 -3.29
N ILE A 230 9.67 -10.56 -4.56
CA ILE A 230 10.60 -10.00 -5.54
C ILE A 230 10.30 -8.53 -5.80
N THR A 231 11.34 -7.69 -5.74
CA THR A 231 11.20 -6.25 -5.95
C THR A 231 12.33 -5.70 -6.80
N GLY A 232 12.07 -4.65 -7.58
CA GLY A 232 13.01 -3.99 -8.50
C GLY A 232 12.78 -4.28 -9.98
N ILE A 233 12.53 -3.22 -10.75
CA ILE A 233 12.29 -3.30 -12.20
C ILE A 233 13.57 -3.55 -13.02
N ILE A 234 14.73 -3.09 -12.53
CA ILE A 234 16.04 -3.27 -13.16
C ILE A 234 16.81 -4.41 -12.47
N PRO A 235 17.41 -5.37 -13.21
CA PRO A 235 18.12 -6.52 -12.64
C PRO A 235 19.17 -6.18 -11.56
N ASN A 236 19.98 -5.14 -11.77
CA ASN A 236 21.04 -4.72 -10.84
C ASN A 236 20.52 -4.10 -9.53
N TYR A 237 19.22 -3.82 -9.46
CA TYR A 237 18.51 -3.31 -8.29
C TYR A 237 17.35 -4.24 -7.89
N ARG A 238 17.33 -5.47 -8.43
CA ARG A 238 16.30 -6.45 -8.15
C ARG A 238 16.73 -7.40 -7.06
N TYR A 239 15.84 -7.70 -6.14
CA TYR A 239 16.13 -8.55 -4.99
C TYR A 239 15.00 -9.52 -4.73
N ILE A 240 15.36 -10.71 -4.26
CA ILE A 240 14.42 -11.65 -3.64
C ILE A 240 14.58 -11.53 -2.14
N ILE A 241 13.47 -11.35 -1.45
CA ILE A 241 13.41 -11.17 -0.01
C ILE A 241 12.59 -12.31 0.57
N LEU A 242 13.18 -13.07 1.50
CA LEU A 242 12.53 -14.19 2.18
C LEU A 242 12.43 -13.88 3.68
N THR A 243 11.40 -14.36 4.35
CA THR A 243 11.35 -14.28 5.82
C THR A 243 12.00 -15.50 6.49
N PRO A 244 12.52 -15.38 7.71
CA PRO A 244 13.05 -16.52 8.47
C PRO A 244 12.03 -17.65 8.63
N THR A 245 10.76 -17.31 8.87
CA THR A 245 9.64 -18.25 8.97
C THR A 245 9.48 -19.11 7.72
N LEU A 246 9.57 -18.49 6.54
CA LEU A 246 9.45 -19.21 5.28
C LEU A 246 10.52 -20.30 5.18
N LEU A 247 11.76 -19.97 5.53
CA LEU A 247 12.89 -20.90 5.45
C LEU A 247 12.84 -22.01 6.51
N ARG A 248 12.24 -21.73 7.66
CA ARG A 248 12.12 -22.67 8.77
C ARG A 248 10.98 -23.65 8.57
N ASP A 249 9.84 -23.17 8.09
CA ASP A 249 8.58 -23.91 8.17
C ASP A 249 8.17 -24.55 6.83
N PHE A 250 8.78 -24.15 5.69
CA PHE A 250 8.48 -24.70 4.37
C PHE A 250 9.55 -25.68 3.89
N ASP A 251 9.10 -26.72 3.19
CA ASP A 251 10.03 -27.65 2.54
C ASP A 251 10.62 -27.05 1.25
N LYS A 252 11.63 -27.73 0.68
CA LYS A 252 12.32 -27.25 -0.52
C LYS A 252 11.41 -27.10 -1.74
N GLU A 253 10.43 -27.99 -1.92
CA GLU A 253 9.51 -27.94 -3.06
C GLU A 253 8.54 -26.77 -2.90
N GLU A 254 8.04 -26.53 -1.69
CA GLU A 254 7.14 -25.43 -1.38
C GLU A 254 7.86 -24.08 -1.49
N ILE A 255 9.10 -23.96 -0.99
CA ILE A 255 9.94 -22.76 -1.19
C ILE A 255 10.15 -22.52 -2.69
N LYS A 256 10.46 -23.58 -3.46
CA LYS A 256 10.65 -23.49 -4.91
C LYS A 256 9.38 -23.02 -5.61
N ALA A 257 8.19 -23.50 -5.22
CA ALA A 257 6.91 -23.04 -5.75
C ALA A 257 6.63 -21.57 -5.43
N ILE A 258 6.93 -21.12 -4.20
CA ILE A 258 6.79 -19.71 -3.81
C ILE A 258 7.76 -18.82 -4.59
N VAL A 259 9.02 -19.23 -4.73
CA VAL A 259 9.99 -18.51 -5.57
C VAL A 259 9.57 -18.54 -7.04
N ALA A 260 8.98 -19.63 -7.54
CA ALA A 260 8.46 -19.70 -8.90
C ALA A 260 7.32 -18.69 -9.12
N HIS A 261 6.42 -18.52 -8.14
CA HIS A 261 5.39 -17.48 -8.16
C HIS A 261 6.01 -16.08 -8.29
N GLU A 262 7.02 -15.78 -7.47
CA GLU A 262 7.77 -14.51 -7.55
C GLU A 262 8.46 -14.32 -8.93
N ILE A 263 9.08 -15.36 -9.47
CA ILE A 263 9.64 -15.35 -10.84
C ILE A 263 8.54 -15.06 -11.88
N GLY A 264 7.34 -15.60 -11.67
CA GLY A 264 6.14 -15.32 -12.46
C GLY A 264 5.83 -13.83 -12.54
N HIS A 265 5.99 -13.08 -11.44
CA HIS A 265 5.83 -11.62 -11.45
C HIS A 265 6.83 -10.90 -12.37
N ILE A 266 8.09 -11.36 -12.41
CA ILE A 266 9.10 -10.78 -13.29
C ILE A 266 8.84 -11.15 -14.75
N LYS A 267 8.47 -12.41 -15.02
CA LYS A 267 8.15 -12.88 -16.37
C LYS A 267 6.92 -12.21 -16.94
N GLY A 268 5.90 -12.00 -16.13
CA GLY A 268 4.71 -11.22 -16.48
C GLY A 268 4.96 -9.72 -16.57
N LYS A 269 6.17 -9.23 -16.28
CA LYS A 269 6.53 -7.81 -16.20
C LYS A 269 5.64 -7.03 -15.22
N HIS A 270 5.12 -7.68 -14.17
CA HIS A 270 4.13 -7.09 -13.26
C HIS A 270 4.69 -5.84 -12.55
N LEU A 271 5.98 -5.83 -12.19
CA LEU A 271 6.61 -4.65 -11.60
C LEU A 271 6.68 -3.45 -12.57
N TRP A 272 6.92 -3.70 -13.86
CA TRP A 272 6.85 -2.66 -14.89
C TRP A 272 5.43 -2.18 -15.11
N ILE A 273 4.46 -3.11 -15.13
CA ILE A 273 3.04 -2.77 -15.23
C ILE A 273 2.61 -1.89 -14.06
N ASN A 274 3.05 -2.18 -12.84
CA ASN A 274 2.75 -1.34 -11.66
C ASN A 274 3.36 0.06 -11.79
N ALA A 275 4.60 0.17 -12.26
CA ALA A 275 5.23 1.47 -12.53
C ALA A 275 4.47 2.26 -13.61
N PHE A 276 4.11 1.61 -14.72
CA PHE A 276 3.33 2.25 -15.77
C PHE A 276 1.88 2.53 -15.37
N ALA A 277 1.30 1.75 -14.45
CA ALA A 277 -0.01 2.03 -13.88
C ALA A 277 0.03 3.31 -13.05
N ALA A 278 1.07 3.52 -12.23
CA ALA A 278 1.24 4.78 -11.51
C ALA A 278 1.45 5.98 -12.46
N ILE A 279 2.22 5.81 -13.55
CA ILE A 279 2.38 6.84 -14.60
C ILE A 279 1.05 7.13 -15.30
N SER A 280 0.32 6.08 -15.67
CA SER A 280 -0.98 6.19 -16.36
C SER A 280 -2.05 6.80 -15.46
N TRP A 281 -2.01 6.53 -14.16
CA TRP A 281 -2.84 7.19 -13.16
C TRP A 281 -2.64 8.70 -13.19
N PHE A 282 -1.38 9.16 -13.20
CA PHE A 282 -1.10 10.59 -13.25
C PHE A 282 -1.51 11.21 -14.59
N LEU A 283 -1.33 10.50 -15.70
CA LEU A 283 -1.83 10.95 -17.01
C LEU A 283 -3.36 11.04 -17.03
N PHE A 284 -4.05 10.05 -16.45
CA PHE A 284 -5.50 10.04 -16.28
C PHE A 284 -5.94 11.24 -15.44
N TRP A 285 -5.26 11.53 -14.33
CA TRP A 285 -5.51 12.72 -13.53
C TRP A 285 -5.35 14.01 -14.33
N LEU A 286 -4.28 14.17 -15.11
CA LEU A 286 -4.11 15.33 -15.99
C LEU A 286 -5.22 15.44 -17.04
N GLY A 287 -5.68 14.31 -17.57
CA GLY A 287 -6.82 14.26 -18.50
C GLY A 287 -8.13 14.69 -17.86
N ILE A 288 -8.41 14.29 -16.62
CA ILE A 288 -9.55 14.77 -15.83
C ILE A 288 -9.45 16.28 -15.61
N VAL A 289 -8.26 16.78 -15.26
CA VAL A 289 -8.05 18.22 -15.05
C VAL A 289 -8.30 19.03 -16.32
N TYR A 290 -7.76 18.56 -17.46
CA TYR A 290 -7.98 19.17 -18.76
C TYR A 290 -9.45 19.12 -19.19
N GLY A 291 -10.10 17.96 -19.04
CA GLY A 291 -11.51 17.77 -19.37
C GLY A 291 -12.43 18.65 -18.55
N ALA A 292 -12.21 18.76 -17.24
CA ALA A 292 -12.96 19.64 -16.34
C ALA A 292 -12.85 21.11 -16.79
N SER A 293 -11.63 21.57 -17.13
CA SER A 293 -11.41 22.93 -17.63
C SER A 293 -12.20 23.21 -18.92
N ASN A 294 -12.24 22.25 -19.86
CA ASN A 294 -12.97 22.41 -21.13
C ASN A 294 -14.51 22.49 -20.96
N ILE A 295 -15.07 21.95 -19.89
CA ILE A 295 -16.50 22.06 -19.56
C ILE A 295 -16.80 23.22 -18.59
N GLY A 296 -15.84 24.13 -18.40
CA GLY A 296 -15.99 25.33 -17.57
C GLY A 296 -15.83 25.10 -16.07
N ILE A 297 -15.35 23.92 -15.64
CA ILE A 297 -15.02 23.65 -14.24
C ILE A 297 -13.57 24.03 -14.00
N ASP A 298 -13.36 25.16 -13.32
CA ASP A 298 -12.03 25.54 -12.85
C ASP A 298 -11.69 24.74 -11.58
N ILE A 299 -10.85 23.71 -11.73
CA ILE A 299 -10.36 22.88 -10.62
C ILE A 299 -9.54 23.69 -9.61
N SER A 300 -8.87 24.76 -10.06
CA SER A 300 -8.06 25.62 -9.20
C SER A 300 -8.86 26.69 -8.46
N SER A 301 -10.15 26.83 -8.77
CA SER A 301 -11.04 27.83 -8.17
C SER A 301 -11.14 27.72 -6.64
N SER A 302 -11.13 26.49 -6.12
CA SER A 302 -11.11 26.22 -4.70
C SER A 302 -10.48 24.85 -4.40
N PRO A 303 -9.75 24.70 -3.28
CA PRO A 303 -9.42 23.41 -2.72
C PRO A 303 -10.60 22.42 -2.66
N LEU A 304 -11.81 22.88 -2.33
CA LEU A 304 -13.02 22.04 -2.35
C LEU A 304 -13.22 21.36 -3.71
N THR A 305 -13.26 22.13 -4.80
CA THR A 305 -13.40 21.61 -6.17
C THR A 305 -12.30 20.59 -6.49
N PHE A 306 -11.04 20.94 -6.18
CA PHE A 306 -9.89 20.08 -6.42
C PHE A 306 -10.03 18.71 -5.76
N PHE A 307 -10.30 18.68 -4.44
CA PHE A 307 -10.31 17.42 -3.70
C PHE A 307 -11.53 16.56 -3.98
N VAL A 308 -12.69 17.13 -4.34
CA VAL A 308 -13.85 16.33 -4.78
C VAL A 308 -13.52 15.56 -6.07
N ILE A 309 -12.98 16.26 -7.07
CA ILE A 309 -12.63 15.66 -8.35
C ILE A 309 -11.48 14.66 -8.19
N LEU A 310 -10.48 14.99 -7.36
CA LEU A 310 -9.39 14.07 -7.01
C LEU A 310 -9.91 12.80 -6.33
N SER A 311 -10.82 12.92 -5.36
CA SER A 311 -11.39 11.77 -4.65
C SER A 311 -12.13 10.83 -5.60
N PHE A 312 -12.92 11.38 -6.52
CA PHE A 312 -13.60 10.60 -7.55
C PHE A 312 -12.61 9.85 -8.44
N ALA A 313 -11.59 10.55 -8.94
CA ALA A 313 -10.56 9.95 -9.79
C ALA A 313 -9.84 8.80 -9.05
N VAL A 314 -9.43 9.03 -7.80
CA VAL A 314 -8.69 8.05 -6.99
C VAL A 314 -9.52 6.79 -6.78
N LEU A 315 -10.79 6.94 -6.38
CA LEU A 315 -11.68 5.82 -6.15
C LEU A 315 -11.93 5.01 -7.43
N PHE A 316 -12.20 5.70 -8.55
CA PHE A 316 -12.41 5.05 -9.84
C PHE A 316 -11.20 4.21 -10.27
N TRP A 317 -9.99 4.77 -10.16
CA TRP A 317 -8.77 4.08 -10.55
C TRP A 317 -8.45 2.88 -9.66
N ASN A 318 -8.48 3.08 -8.33
CA ASN A 318 -8.11 2.06 -7.36
C ASN A 318 -9.06 0.87 -7.36
N LEU A 319 -10.37 1.12 -7.33
CA LEU A 319 -11.40 0.07 -7.26
C LEU A 319 -11.65 -0.60 -8.62
N GLY A 320 -11.41 0.12 -9.71
CA GLY A 320 -11.57 -0.39 -11.07
C GLY A 320 -10.28 -1.00 -11.63
N ILE A 321 -9.43 -0.12 -12.16
CA ILE A 321 -8.29 -0.48 -13.03
C ILE A 321 -7.20 -1.19 -12.22
N GLU A 322 -6.74 -0.59 -11.13
CA GLU A 322 -5.61 -1.10 -10.35
C GLU A 322 -5.92 -2.44 -9.69
N SER A 323 -7.08 -2.53 -9.04
CA SER A 323 -7.63 -3.77 -8.50
C SER A 323 -7.69 -4.90 -9.54
N TRP A 324 -8.08 -4.61 -10.78
CA TRP A 324 -8.10 -5.60 -11.85
C TRP A 324 -6.68 -6.05 -12.27
N ILE A 325 -5.74 -5.11 -12.39
CA ILE A 325 -4.33 -5.40 -12.71
C ILE A 325 -3.74 -6.33 -11.65
N ILE A 326 -3.90 -6.02 -10.36
CA ILE A 326 -3.37 -6.81 -9.25
C ILE A 326 -3.88 -8.25 -9.31
N ARG A 327 -5.21 -8.44 -9.38
CA ARG A 327 -5.82 -9.78 -9.44
C ARG A 327 -5.34 -10.59 -10.64
N ARG A 328 -5.27 -9.97 -11.82
CA ARG A 328 -4.78 -10.63 -13.03
C ARG A 328 -3.33 -11.08 -12.88
N ASN A 329 -2.50 -10.24 -12.28
CA ASN A 329 -1.07 -10.52 -12.09
C ASN A 329 -0.85 -11.68 -11.11
N GLU A 330 -1.62 -11.75 -10.03
CA GLU A 330 -1.59 -12.88 -9.08
C GLU A 330 -1.92 -14.21 -9.76
N PHE A 331 -3.02 -14.27 -10.52
CA PHE A 331 -3.40 -15.49 -11.23
C PHE A 331 -2.33 -15.95 -12.24
N LYS A 332 -1.73 -15.02 -12.99
CA LYS A 332 -0.64 -15.35 -13.91
C LYS A 332 0.62 -15.84 -13.20
N ALA A 333 0.94 -15.29 -12.04
CA ALA A 333 2.07 -15.75 -11.23
C ALA A 333 1.82 -17.16 -10.68
N ASP A 334 0.59 -17.45 -10.24
CA ASP A 334 0.15 -18.79 -9.85
C ASP A 334 0.22 -19.80 -11.00
N GLU A 335 -0.29 -19.43 -12.19
CA GLU A 335 -0.18 -20.26 -13.40
C GLU A 335 1.27 -20.60 -13.72
N PHE A 336 2.18 -19.62 -13.60
CA PHE A 336 3.60 -19.84 -13.84
C PHE A 336 4.18 -20.82 -12.80
N ALA A 337 3.91 -20.62 -11.51
CA ALA A 337 4.37 -21.52 -10.46
C ALA A 337 3.87 -22.96 -10.67
N ALA A 338 2.58 -23.12 -10.99
CA ALA A 338 1.98 -24.43 -11.23
C ALA A 338 2.56 -25.15 -12.45
N ARG A 339 2.90 -24.43 -13.52
CA ARG A 339 3.56 -25.01 -14.71
C ARG A 339 4.98 -25.50 -14.41
N ILE A 340 5.69 -24.83 -13.50
CA ILE A 340 7.10 -25.13 -13.21
C ILE A 340 7.26 -26.17 -12.09
N CYS A 341 6.48 -26.02 -11.02
CA CYS A 341 6.63 -26.82 -9.79
C CYS A 341 5.52 -27.86 -9.62
N GLY A 342 4.53 -27.89 -10.50
CA GLY A 342 3.34 -28.72 -10.36
C GLY A 342 2.23 -28.02 -9.58
N LYS A 343 1.00 -28.37 -9.95
CA LYS A 343 -0.22 -27.80 -9.40
C LYS A 343 -0.43 -28.20 -7.95
N GLU A 344 -0.21 -29.46 -7.58
CA GLU A 344 -0.38 -29.92 -6.20
C GLU A 344 0.58 -29.19 -5.24
N VAL A 345 1.86 -29.06 -5.62
CA VAL A 345 2.89 -28.38 -4.81
C VAL A 345 2.54 -26.91 -4.64
N THR A 346 2.11 -26.23 -5.70
CA THR A 346 1.73 -24.81 -5.65
C THR A 346 0.52 -24.59 -4.73
N VAL A 347 -0.51 -25.44 -4.85
CA VAL A 347 -1.69 -25.37 -3.96
C VAL A 347 -1.32 -25.68 -2.52
N ARG A 348 -0.46 -26.68 -2.27
CA ARG A 348 0.03 -27.02 -0.93
C ARG A 348 0.78 -25.84 -0.30
N ALA A 349 1.73 -25.25 -1.03
CA ALA A 349 2.50 -24.10 -0.57
C ALA A 349 1.59 -22.89 -0.27
N LEU A 350 0.64 -22.59 -1.15
CA LEU A 350 -0.31 -21.50 -0.96
C LEU A 350 -1.21 -21.69 0.27
N LYS A 351 -1.73 -22.91 0.48
CA LYS A 351 -2.52 -23.24 1.69
C LYS A 351 -1.70 -23.11 2.95
N LYS A 352 -0.46 -23.58 2.94
CA LYS A 352 0.45 -23.50 4.08
C LYS A 352 0.83 -22.05 4.40
N LEU A 353 1.06 -21.22 3.38
CA LEU A 353 1.27 -19.79 3.53
C LEU A 353 0.05 -19.09 4.15
N ALA A 354 -1.16 -19.45 3.70
CA ALA A 354 -2.38 -18.94 4.29
C ALA A 354 -2.57 -19.39 5.75
N GLU A 355 -2.19 -20.63 6.08
CA GLU A 355 -2.32 -21.16 7.43
C GLU A 355 -1.35 -20.50 8.42
N ILE A 356 -0.06 -20.40 8.06
CA ILE A 356 0.96 -19.76 8.90
C ILE A 356 0.64 -18.28 9.14
N ASN A 357 0.17 -17.58 8.10
CA ASN A 357 -0.20 -16.17 8.22
C ASN A 357 -1.62 -15.94 8.76
N LEU A 358 -2.34 -17.00 9.17
CA LEU A 358 -3.73 -16.95 9.65
C LEU A 358 -4.69 -16.24 8.67
N VAL A 359 -4.40 -16.30 7.37
CA VAL A 359 -5.22 -15.71 6.31
C VAL A 359 -6.38 -16.65 5.99
N PRO A 360 -7.65 -16.20 6.13
CA PRO A 360 -8.82 -17.00 5.81
C PRO A 360 -8.80 -17.43 4.33
N GLU A 361 -9.11 -18.70 4.06
CA GLU A 361 -9.14 -19.17 2.66
C GLU A 361 -10.26 -18.49 1.87
N LYS A 362 -11.43 -18.37 2.51
CA LYS A 362 -12.64 -17.77 1.96
C LYS A 362 -12.89 -16.41 2.59
N THR A 363 -12.95 -15.40 1.76
CA THR A 363 -13.29 -14.02 2.14
C THR A 363 -14.64 -13.61 1.55
N GLY A 364 -15.28 -12.60 2.13
CA GLY A 364 -16.51 -12.04 1.58
C GLY A 364 -16.22 -11.18 0.35
N LYS A 365 -17.15 -11.11 -0.60
CA LYS A 365 -16.99 -10.33 -1.84
C LYS A 365 -16.56 -8.88 -1.61
N TRP A 366 -17.17 -8.20 -0.64
CA TRP A 366 -16.80 -6.81 -0.28
C TRP A 366 -15.37 -6.71 0.27
N PHE A 367 -14.93 -7.69 1.05
CA PHE A 367 -13.57 -7.72 1.55
C PHE A 367 -12.58 -7.89 0.41
N GLU A 368 -12.83 -8.80 -0.54
CA GLU A 368 -11.97 -9.02 -1.71
C GLU A 368 -11.82 -7.77 -2.59
N VAL A 369 -12.91 -7.02 -2.77
CA VAL A 369 -12.90 -5.76 -3.55
C VAL A 369 -12.00 -4.73 -2.88
N ILE A 370 -12.14 -4.55 -1.56
CA ILE A 370 -11.38 -3.52 -0.83
C ILE A 370 -9.94 -3.97 -0.57
N SER A 371 -9.68 -5.26 -0.36
CA SER A 371 -8.34 -5.80 -0.16
C SER A 371 -7.50 -5.83 -1.45
N MET A 372 -8.12 -5.59 -2.62
CA MET A 372 -7.52 -5.60 -3.96
C MET A 372 -6.89 -6.92 -4.42
N HIS A 373 -6.54 -7.82 -3.52
CA HIS A 373 -6.01 -9.16 -3.80
C HIS A 373 -7.13 -10.21 -3.93
N PRO A 374 -6.94 -11.21 -4.81
CA PRO A 374 -7.87 -12.33 -4.89
C PRO A 374 -7.72 -13.22 -3.65
N SER A 375 -8.83 -13.79 -3.19
CA SER A 375 -8.80 -14.74 -2.08
C SER A 375 -8.03 -16.02 -2.42
N ILE A 376 -7.53 -16.67 -1.39
CA ILE A 376 -6.84 -17.97 -1.52
C ILE A 376 -7.78 -19.00 -2.17
N GLU A 377 -9.07 -19.01 -1.81
CA GLU A 377 -10.09 -19.85 -2.47
C GLU A 377 -10.15 -19.58 -3.98
N ASN A 378 -10.19 -18.31 -4.42
CA ASN A 378 -10.23 -17.96 -5.83
C ASN A 378 -8.94 -18.35 -6.57
N ARG A 379 -7.78 -18.17 -5.93
CA ARG A 379 -6.47 -18.61 -6.47
C ARG A 379 -6.41 -20.12 -6.64
N ILE A 380 -6.84 -20.89 -5.64
CA ILE A 380 -6.91 -22.36 -5.71
C ILE A 380 -7.91 -22.82 -6.78
N LYS A 381 -9.11 -22.22 -6.84
CA LYS A 381 -10.11 -22.54 -7.87
C LYS A 381 -9.60 -22.26 -9.27
N HIS A 382 -8.86 -21.17 -9.45
CA HIS A 382 -8.24 -20.85 -10.73
C HIS A 382 -7.21 -21.91 -11.11
N LEU A 383 -6.28 -22.26 -10.21
CA LEU A 383 -5.32 -23.35 -10.41
C LEU A 383 -6.00 -24.69 -10.73
N GLN A 384 -7.13 -24.99 -10.07
CA GLN A 384 -7.91 -26.20 -10.29
C GLN A 384 -8.50 -26.32 -11.70
N ARG A 385 -8.73 -25.19 -12.40
CA ARG A 385 -9.29 -25.12 -13.74
C ARG A 385 -8.24 -25.16 -14.86
N LEU A 386 -6.97 -24.93 -14.53
CA LEU A 386 -5.84 -25.23 -15.41
C LEU A 386 -5.68 -26.74 -15.55
#